data_AF-A0A6N7YVW2-F1
#
_entry.id   AF-A0A6N7YVW2-F1
#
_cell.length_a   1.000
_cell.length_b   1.000
_cell.length_c   1.000
_cell.angle_alpha   90.00
_cell.angle_beta   90.00
_cell.angle_gamma   90.00
#
_symmetry.space_group_name_H-M   'P 1'
#
loop_
_entity.id
_entity.type
_entity.pdbx_description
1 polymer ?
#
loop_
_entity_poly.entity_id
_entity_poly.type
_entity_poly.pdbx_seq_one_letter_code
_entity_poly.pdbx_strand_id
1 'polypeptide(L)'
;MTTTKIRSTLTTIALTAAVAPGVAAAAQAGAAQAPEVGKQQTIAAGKASPIDILGTSVKKGTTLKKNQKIVFRTVEVQPGDTARFTLSCGAGYVHRGLAPSEGGPIFNLAQKRSDYVGTRVVKLRADGKAGRDTRGTMYALCSR
;
A
#
# COMPACT_ATOMS: atom_id res chain seq x y z
N MET A 1 43.31 20.43 -34.41
CA MET A 1 44.03 19.41 -35.20
C MET A 1 45.17 18.88 -34.34
N THR A 2 45.14 17.58 -34.03
CA THR A 2 46.31 16.67 -33.93
C THR A 2 47.29 16.92 -32.75
N THR A 3 47.77 16.00 -31.93
CA THR A 3 47.52 14.59 -31.58
C THR A 3 48.41 14.32 -30.35
N THR A 4 47.89 13.52 -29.43
CA THR A 4 48.52 12.63 -28.44
C THR A 4 50.04 12.43 -28.47
N LYS A 5 50.68 12.44 -27.30
CA LYS A 5 51.88 11.62 -27.02
C LYS A 5 51.76 10.91 -25.67
N ILE A 6 51.57 9.58 -25.74
CA ILE A 6 51.72 8.62 -24.65
C ILE A 6 53.20 8.28 -24.54
N ARG A 7 53.77 8.28 -23.33
CA ARG A 7 55.00 7.52 -23.04
C ARG A 7 54.85 6.77 -21.73
N SER A 8 54.98 5.45 -21.87
CA SER A 8 54.91 4.41 -20.88
C SER A 8 56.10 4.42 -19.93
N THR A 9 55.84 4.13 -18.66
CA THR A 9 56.83 3.54 -17.75
C THR A 9 56.13 2.45 -16.95
N LEU A 10 56.30 1.22 -17.43
CA LEU A 10 56.03 -0.01 -16.69
C LEU A 10 57.17 -0.21 -15.68
N THR A 11 56.85 -0.36 -14.41
CA THR A 11 57.77 -0.98 -13.44
C THR A 11 56.96 -1.86 -12.51
N THR A 12 57.09 -3.16 -12.77
CA THR A 12 56.49 -4.27 -12.04
C THR A 12 57.21 -4.46 -10.71
N ILE A 13 56.50 -4.41 -9.58
CA ILE A 13 56.92 -5.11 -8.35
C ILE A 13 55.67 -5.75 -7.72
N ALA A 14 55.61 -7.07 -7.82
CA ALA A 14 54.71 -7.90 -7.04
C ALA A 14 55.36 -8.22 -5.69
N LEU A 15 54.67 -7.94 -4.58
CA LEU A 15 54.91 -8.64 -3.32
C LEU A 15 53.58 -8.88 -2.60
N THR A 16 53.27 -10.17 -2.50
CA THR A 16 52.27 -10.78 -1.64
C THR A 16 52.53 -10.46 -0.17
N ALA A 17 51.52 -9.93 0.53
CA ALA A 17 51.42 -10.03 1.99
C ALA A 17 49.98 -10.35 2.37
N ALA A 18 49.79 -11.57 2.86
CA ALA A 18 48.55 -12.07 3.43
C ALA A 18 48.29 -11.46 4.82
N VAL A 19 47.07 -11.69 5.30
CA VAL A 19 46.60 -11.65 6.70
C VAL A 19 46.11 -10.30 7.26
N ALA A 20 44.82 -10.04 7.10
CA ALA A 20 43.86 -9.93 8.21
C ALA A 20 42.44 -9.79 7.63
N PRO A 21 41.51 -10.74 7.87
CA PRO A 21 40.10 -10.51 7.58
C PRO A 21 39.57 -9.56 8.65
N GLY A 22 39.74 -8.26 8.43
CA GLY A 22 39.04 -7.22 9.17
C GLY A 22 37.56 -7.39 8.85
N VAL A 23 36.83 -7.95 9.82
CA VAL A 23 35.41 -8.23 9.77
C VAL A 23 34.69 -6.97 9.32
N ALA A 24 34.33 -6.91 8.04
CA ALA A 24 33.36 -5.95 7.57
C ALA A 24 32.06 -6.33 8.29
N ALA A 25 31.78 -5.63 9.40
CA ALA A 25 30.44 -5.59 9.94
C ALA A 25 29.58 -4.96 8.84
N ALA A 26 29.08 -5.81 7.94
CA ALA A 26 27.92 -5.53 7.15
C ALA A 26 26.83 -5.30 8.20
N ALA A 27 26.67 -4.04 8.59
CA ALA A 27 25.48 -3.57 9.24
C ALA A 27 24.37 -3.89 8.25
N GLN A 28 23.79 -5.07 8.42
CA GLN A 28 22.56 -5.47 7.79
C GLN A 28 21.52 -4.52 8.37
N ALA A 29 21.41 -3.33 7.76
CA ALA A 29 20.23 -2.52 7.87
C ALA A 29 19.13 -3.43 7.35
N GLY A 30 18.46 -4.13 8.27
CA GLY A 30 17.30 -4.94 7.96
C GLY A 30 16.38 -4.04 7.17
N ALA A 31 16.15 -4.38 5.91
CA ALA A 31 15.20 -3.66 5.10
C ALA A 31 13.88 -3.72 5.85
N ALA A 32 13.48 -2.60 6.45
CA ALA A 32 12.14 -2.43 6.99
C ALA A 32 11.21 -2.79 5.84
N GLN A 33 10.46 -3.89 5.98
CA GLN A 33 9.64 -4.39 4.90
C GLN A 33 8.52 -3.36 4.73
N ALA A 34 8.64 -2.56 3.67
CA ALA A 34 7.73 -1.45 3.44
C ALA A 34 6.28 -1.96 3.43
N PRO A 35 5.32 -1.17 3.93
CA PRO A 35 3.92 -1.56 3.97
C PRO A 35 3.40 -1.96 2.59
N GLU A 36 2.76 -3.12 2.51
CA GLU A 36 2.27 -3.68 1.25
C GLU A 36 0.81 -3.30 1.01
N VAL A 37 0.53 -2.71 -0.15
CA VAL A 37 -0.82 -2.34 -0.58
C VAL A 37 -1.20 -3.13 -1.82
N GLY A 38 -2.02 -4.17 -1.64
CA GLY A 38 -2.50 -5.03 -2.72
C GLY A 38 -3.27 -4.26 -3.80
N LYS A 39 -3.43 -4.84 -4.99
CA LYS A 39 -4.15 -4.20 -6.12
C LYS A 39 -5.63 -3.93 -5.76
N GLN A 40 -6.21 -2.91 -6.38
CA GLN A 40 -7.65 -2.65 -6.23
C GLN A 40 -8.47 -3.73 -6.92
N GLN A 41 -9.42 -4.28 -6.16
CA GLN A 41 -10.39 -5.27 -6.63
C GLN A 41 -11.79 -4.68 -6.59
N THR A 42 -12.73 -5.31 -7.30
CA THR A 42 -14.10 -4.83 -7.42
C THR A 42 -15.10 -5.99 -7.27
N ILE A 43 -16.11 -5.78 -6.45
CA ILE A 43 -17.32 -6.59 -6.36
C ILE A 43 -18.41 -5.85 -7.15
N ALA A 44 -18.83 -6.47 -8.27
CA ALA A 44 -19.81 -5.88 -9.17
C ALA A 44 -21.23 -5.93 -8.59
N ALA A 45 -22.14 -5.18 -9.22
CA ALA A 45 -23.58 -5.28 -8.96
C ALA A 45 -24.08 -6.72 -9.05
N GLY A 46 -25.14 -7.05 -8.31
CA GLY A 46 -25.72 -8.40 -8.26
C GLY A 46 -24.94 -9.40 -7.39
N LYS A 47 -23.81 -9.00 -6.80
CA LYS A 47 -23.09 -9.79 -5.79
C LYS A 47 -23.42 -9.32 -4.38
N ALA A 48 -23.29 -10.21 -3.41
CA ALA A 48 -23.49 -9.88 -2.00
C ALA A 48 -22.31 -9.07 -1.43
N SER A 49 -22.60 -8.11 -0.55
CA SER A 49 -21.59 -7.38 0.20
C SER A 49 -20.91 -8.30 1.22
N PRO A 50 -19.58 -8.34 1.31
CA PRO A 50 -18.87 -9.17 2.29
C PRO A 50 -18.91 -8.58 3.71
N ILE A 51 -19.21 -7.28 3.82
CA ILE A 51 -19.16 -6.51 5.07
C ILE A 51 -20.27 -5.46 5.12
N ASP A 52 -20.57 -4.98 6.31
CA ASP A 52 -21.41 -3.81 6.54
C ASP A 52 -20.68 -2.53 6.15
N ILE A 53 -21.29 -1.73 5.26
CA ILE A 53 -20.72 -0.45 4.84
C ILE A 53 -21.34 0.68 5.65
N LEU A 54 -20.58 1.22 6.60
CA LEU A 54 -21.02 2.27 7.52
C LEU A 54 -21.51 3.51 6.77
N GLY A 55 -22.58 4.11 7.29
CA GLY A 55 -23.22 5.28 6.70
C GLY A 55 -24.09 4.98 5.47
N THR A 56 -24.29 3.71 5.10
CA THR A 56 -25.12 3.31 3.95
C THR A 56 -26.13 2.24 4.34
N SER A 57 -27.04 1.90 3.43
CA SER A 57 -28.00 0.81 3.61
C SER A 57 -27.44 -0.58 3.27
N VAL A 58 -26.14 -0.68 2.93
CA VAL A 58 -25.52 -1.94 2.50
C VAL A 58 -24.97 -2.67 3.72
N LYS A 59 -25.62 -3.76 4.10
CA LYS A 59 -25.18 -4.67 5.16
C LYS A 59 -24.44 -5.88 4.59
N LYS A 60 -23.71 -6.61 5.43
CA LYS A 60 -23.14 -7.91 5.05
C LYS A 60 -24.24 -8.84 4.50
N GLY A 61 -23.95 -9.54 3.42
CA GLY A 61 -24.89 -10.41 2.69
C GLY A 61 -25.86 -9.66 1.76
N THR A 62 -25.95 -8.33 1.83
CA THR A 62 -26.86 -7.55 0.97
C THR A 62 -26.39 -7.56 -0.48
N THR A 63 -27.27 -7.91 -1.41
CA THR A 63 -26.98 -7.85 -2.85
C THR A 63 -26.86 -6.40 -3.33
N LEU A 64 -25.76 -6.10 -4.01
CA LEU A 64 -25.50 -4.78 -4.59
C LEU A 64 -26.47 -4.48 -5.74
N LYS A 65 -27.07 -3.29 -5.72
CA LYS A 65 -27.99 -2.83 -6.77
C LYS A 65 -27.24 -2.59 -8.10
N LYS A 66 -27.96 -2.51 -9.22
CA LYS A 66 -27.41 -2.32 -10.59
C LYS A 66 -26.41 -1.16 -10.72
N ASN A 67 -26.62 -0.07 -9.97
CA ASN A 67 -25.77 1.12 -9.99
C ASN A 67 -24.77 1.19 -8.81
N GLN A 68 -24.56 0.06 -8.12
CA GLN A 68 -23.65 -0.06 -6.99
C GLN A 68 -22.55 -1.06 -7.29
N LYS A 69 -21.36 -0.79 -6.76
CA LYS A 69 -20.24 -1.72 -6.71
C LYS A 69 -19.43 -1.46 -5.47
N ILE A 70 -18.71 -2.46 -4.98
CA ILE A 70 -17.74 -2.27 -3.90
C ILE A 70 -16.35 -2.35 -4.52
N VAL A 71 -15.51 -1.35 -4.27
CA VAL A 71 -14.08 -1.43 -4.57
C VAL A 71 -13.33 -1.64 -3.26
N PHE A 72 -12.26 -2.43 -3.30
CA PHE A 72 -11.51 -2.73 -2.08
C PHE A 72 -10.03 -2.97 -2.34
N ARG A 73 -9.23 -2.76 -1.31
CA ARG A 73 -7.79 -3.04 -1.30
C ARG A 73 -7.39 -3.67 0.02
N THR A 74 -6.60 -4.73 -0.07
CA THR A 74 -5.94 -5.35 1.08
C THR A 74 -4.66 -4.59 1.37
N VAL A 75 -4.41 -4.32 2.64
CA VAL A 75 -3.25 -3.58 3.14
C VAL A 75 -2.63 -4.37 4.27
N GLU A 76 -1.32 -4.54 4.21
CA GLU A 76 -0.47 -5.18 5.22
C GLU A 76 0.50 -4.14 5.74
N VAL A 77 0.49 -3.92 7.06
CA VAL A 77 1.29 -2.90 7.73
C VAL A 77 1.95 -3.49 8.96
N GLN A 78 3.27 -3.30 9.05
CA GLN A 78 4.08 -3.69 10.20
C GLN A 78 3.89 -2.71 11.37
N PRO A 79 4.18 -3.11 12.62
CA PRO A 79 4.14 -2.22 13.77
C PRO A 79 5.00 -0.97 13.57
N GLY A 80 4.42 0.21 13.78
CA GLY A 80 5.12 1.49 13.65
C GLY A 80 5.17 2.04 12.22
N ASP A 81 4.76 1.27 11.22
CA ASP A 81 4.69 1.72 9.84
C ASP A 81 3.34 2.33 9.46
N THR A 82 3.36 3.05 8.35
CA THR A 82 2.19 3.70 7.77
C THR A 82 2.08 3.41 6.27
N ALA A 83 1.01 2.76 5.86
CA ALA A 83 0.64 2.65 4.46
C ALA A 83 -0.23 3.83 4.01
N ARG A 84 0.09 4.44 2.86
CA ARG A 84 -0.77 5.42 2.19
C ARG A 84 -1.26 4.83 0.87
N PHE A 85 -2.57 4.88 0.64
CA PHE A 85 -3.16 4.31 -0.57
C PHE A 85 -4.40 5.07 -1.01
N THR A 86 -4.86 4.78 -2.22
CA THR A 86 -6.07 5.38 -2.78
C THR A 86 -7.07 4.31 -3.15
N LEU A 87 -8.36 4.62 -2.97
CA LEU A 87 -9.47 3.90 -3.56
C LEU A 87 -10.14 4.78 -4.61
N SER A 88 -10.41 4.21 -5.77
CA SER A 88 -11.04 4.89 -6.90
C SER A 88 -12.29 4.14 -7.34
N CYS A 89 -13.42 4.84 -7.37
CA CYS A 89 -14.67 4.28 -7.87
C CYS A 89 -14.71 4.15 -9.41
N GLY A 90 -13.74 4.71 -10.13
CA GLY A 90 -13.76 4.73 -11.60
C GLY A 90 -14.79 5.73 -12.18
N ALA A 91 -14.91 5.77 -13.50
CA ALA A 91 -15.71 6.80 -14.18
C ALA A 91 -17.21 6.63 -13.96
N GLY A 92 -17.89 7.74 -13.66
CA GLY A 92 -19.35 7.75 -13.45
C GLY A 92 -19.81 7.16 -12.11
N TYR A 93 -18.89 6.92 -11.17
CA TYR A 93 -19.22 6.46 -9.82
C TYR A 93 -18.53 7.33 -8.77
N VAL A 94 -19.20 7.53 -7.65
CA VAL A 94 -18.72 8.27 -6.48
C VAL A 94 -18.80 7.43 -5.22
N HIS A 95 -17.95 7.71 -4.24
CA HIS A 95 -17.98 7.05 -2.95
C HIS A 95 -19.24 7.45 -2.18
N ARG A 96 -19.86 6.48 -1.51
CA ARG A 96 -21.03 6.67 -0.65
C ARG A 96 -20.79 6.20 0.79
N GLY A 97 -19.86 5.26 0.98
CA GLY A 97 -19.51 4.69 2.27
C GLY A 97 -18.14 4.03 2.23
N LEU A 98 -17.50 3.92 3.39
CA LEU A 98 -16.24 3.24 3.61
C LEU A 98 -16.42 2.27 4.78
N ALA A 99 -15.73 1.12 4.73
CA ALA A 99 -15.67 0.19 5.83
C ALA A 99 -14.34 -0.55 5.87
N PRO A 100 -13.59 -0.51 6.99
CA PRO A 100 -12.46 -1.38 7.20
C PRO A 100 -12.93 -2.80 7.57
N SER A 101 -12.15 -3.82 7.21
CA SER A 101 -12.33 -5.17 7.73
C SER A 101 -12.06 -5.21 9.23
N GLU A 102 -12.80 -6.05 9.96
CA GLU A 102 -12.53 -6.29 11.38
C GLU A 102 -11.13 -6.88 11.60
N GLY A 103 -10.48 -6.50 12.71
CA GLY A 103 -9.18 -7.05 13.13
C GLY A 103 -7.94 -6.56 12.38
N GLY A 104 -8.09 -5.65 11.41
CA GLY A 104 -7.01 -5.12 10.57
C GLY A 104 -6.18 -3.97 11.18
N PRO A 105 -5.35 -3.29 10.36
CA PRO A 105 -4.62 -2.09 10.76
C PRO A 105 -5.58 -0.96 11.14
N ILE A 106 -5.06 0.05 11.81
CA ILE A 106 -5.84 1.25 12.15
C ILE A 106 -6.01 2.07 10.88
N PHE A 107 -7.17 1.94 10.25
CA PHE A 107 -7.49 2.75 9.09
C PHE A 107 -7.96 4.14 9.55
N ASN A 108 -7.12 5.14 9.30
CA ASN A 108 -7.53 6.52 9.38
C ASN A 108 -8.41 6.82 8.16
N LEU A 109 -9.72 6.64 8.36
CA LEU A 109 -10.75 7.09 7.42
C LEU A 109 -10.60 8.61 7.24
N ALA A 110 -10.99 9.12 6.07
CA ALA A 110 -11.04 10.57 5.87
C ALA A 110 -11.86 11.19 7.02
N GLN A 111 -11.30 12.22 7.66
CA GLN A 111 -11.68 12.65 9.02
C GLN A 111 -13.18 12.96 9.14
N LYS A 112 -13.85 13.27 8.02
CA LYS A 112 -15.29 13.49 7.94
C LYS A 112 -15.89 12.74 6.75
N ARG A 113 -17.17 12.37 6.90
CA ARG A 113 -17.97 11.77 5.81
C ARG A 113 -17.99 12.64 4.55
N SER A 114 -17.99 13.97 4.71
CA SER A 114 -17.92 14.94 3.62
C SER A 114 -16.67 14.81 2.76
N ASP A 115 -15.58 14.27 3.30
CA ASP A 115 -14.29 14.23 2.60
C ASP A 115 -14.24 13.12 1.55
N TYR A 116 -15.12 12.13 1.65
CA TYR A 116 -15.18 11.02 0.71
C TYR A 116 -16.50 10.95 -0.04
N VAL A 117 -17.64 11.28 0.57
CA VAL A 117 -18.94 11.12 -0.10
C VAL A 117 -19.03 12.06 -1.32
N GLY A 118 -19.42 11.52 -2.47
CA GLY A 118 -19.51 12.28 -3.72
C GLY A 118 -18.17 12.42 -4.46
N THR A 119 -17.07 11.97 -3.86
CA THR A 119 -15.75 12.00 -4.53
C THR A 119 -15.53 10.72 -5.33
N ARG A 120 -14.77 10.83 -6.43
CA ARG A 120 -14.39 9.68 -7.24
C ARG A 120 -13.20 8.91 -6.69
N VAL A 121 -12.28 9.61 -6.03
CA VAL A 121 -11.02 9.06 -5.50
C VAL A 121 -10.85 9.55 -4.08
N VAL A 122 -10.53 8.63 -3.16
CA VAL A 122 -10.28 8.91 -1.75
C VAL A 122 -8.87 8.48 -1.42
N LYS A 123 -8.13 9.35 -0.73
CA LYS A 123 -6.81 9.06 -0.18
C LYS A 123 -6.99 8.57 1.25
N LEU A 124 -6.35 7.46 1.59
CA LEU A 124 -6.49 6.77 2.85
C LEU A 124 -5.11 6.44 3.44
N ARG A 125 -5.11 6.26 4.75
CA ARG A 125 -3.94 5.88 5.53
C ARG A 125 -4.29 4.68 6.40
N ALA A 126 -3.41 3.70 6.45
CA ALA A 126 -3.48 2.58 7.38
C ALA A 126 -2.22 2.58 8.23
N ASP A 127 -2.41 2.59 9.54
CA ASP A 127 -1.34 2.60 10.52
C ASP A 127 -1.23 1.22 11.18
N GLY A 128 -0.01 0.69 11.27
CA GLY A 128 0.25 -0.59 11.90
C GLY A 128 -0.03 -0.53 13.40
N LYS A 129 -0.67 -1.57 13.93
CA LYS A 129 -0.91 -1.67 15.37
C LYS A 129 0.37 -2.12 16.09
N ALA A 130 0.65 -1.56 17.26
CA ALA A 130 1.80 -1.96 18.05
C ALA A 130 1.77 -3.48 18.38
N GLY A 131 2.94 -4.13 18.26
CA GLY A 131 3.16 -5.50 18.71
C GLY A 131 2.78 -6.63 17.75
N ARG A 132 2.24 -6.36 16.55
CA ARG A 132 2.05 -7.37 15.51
C ARG A 132 1.85 -6.80 14.11
N ASP A 133 2.23 -7.55 13.09
CA ASP A 133 1.84 -7.28 11.71
C ASP A 133 0.33 -7.33 11.57
N THR A 134 -0.21 -6.36 10.84
CA THR A 134 -1.65 -6.21 10.67
C THR A 134 -2.02 -6.23 9.20
N ARG A 135 -2.85 -7.21 8.84
CA ARG A 135 -3.47 -7.30 7.53
C ARG A 135 -4.95 -6.93 7.65
N GLY A 136 -5.42 -6.06 6.77
CA GLY A 136 -6.84 -5.78 6.65
C GLY A 136 -7.21 -5.22 5.30
N THR A 137 -8.50 -5.19 5.04
CA THR A 137 -9.05 -4.77 3.76
C THR A 137 -9.91 -3.54 3.96
N MET A 138 -9.66 -2.49 3.19
CA MET A 138 -10.58 -1.36 3.12
C MET A 138 -11.56 -1.57 1.98
N TYR A 139 -12.85 -1.47 2.29
CA TYR A 139 -13.96 -1.53 1.35
C TYR A 139 -14.57 -0.14 1.16
N ALA A 140 -14.96 0.17 -0.07
CA ALA A 140 -15.65 1.39 -0.44
C ALA A 140 -16.88 1.08 -1.28
N LEU A 141 -18.05 1.55 -0.86
CA LEU A 141 -19.25 1.51 -1.68
C LEU A 141 -19.21 2.65 -2.68
N CYS A 142 -19.28 2.31 -3.95
CA CYS A 142 -19.37 3.21 -5.07
C CYS A 142 -20.79 3.16 -5.65
N SER A 143 -21.41 4.32 -5.86
CA SER A 143 -22.67 4.42 -6.60
C SER A 143 -22.59 5.45 -7.71
N ARG A 144 -23.36 5.21 -8.77
CA ARG A 144 -23.73 6.25 -9.73
C ARG A 144 -24.88 7.08 -9.18
#